data_AF-A0A011SIK2-F1
#
_entry.id   AF-A0A011SIK2-F1
#
_cell.length_a   1.000
_cell.length_b   1.000
_cell.length_c   1.000
_cell.angle_alpha   90.00
_cell.angle_beta   90.00
_cell.angle_gamma   90.00
#
_symmetry.space_group_name_H-M   'P 1'
#
loop_
_entity.id
_entity.type
_entity.pdbx_description
1 polymer ?
#
loop_
_entity_poly.entity_id
_entity_poly.type
_entity_poly.pdbx_seq_one_letter_code
_entity_poly.pdbx_strand_id
1 'polypeptide(L)'
;MTEMRGTKTSFARMFQPGETGADTIKRVEIPLIQRDYAQGRDERGVNSIRADFLGVLIEALVGDETVDLDFVYGEIGDGTLRPLDGQQRLTTLFLIHW
;
A
#
# COMPACT_ATOMS: atom_id res chain seq x y z
N MET A 1 -17.45 0.79 -20.44
CA MET A 1 -16.44 1.59 -19.74
C MET A 1 -16.63 1.32 -18.27
N THR A 2 -15.76 0.53 -17.64
CA THR A 2 -15.88 0.23 -16.21
C THR A 2 -15.47 1.48 -15.44
N GLU A 3 -16.37 2.03 -14.63
CA GLU A 3 -16.11 3.21 -13.80
C GLU A 3 -15.04 2.85 -12.75
N MET A 4 -13.91 3.55 -12.77
CA MET A 4 -12.87 3.38 -11.74
C MET A 4 -13.34 4.08 -10.47
N ARG A 5 -13.79 3.31 -9.48
CA ARG A 5 -14.12 3.83 -8.15
C ARG A 5 -12.87 3.91 -7.28
N GLY A 6 -12.49 5.13 -6.91
CA GLY A 6 -11.43 5.39 -5.93
C GLY A 6 -12.00 5.65 -4.54
N THR A 7 -11.30 5.24 -3.49
CA THR A 7 -11.65 5.56 -2.09
C THR A 7 -10.39 5.95 -1.34
N LYS A 8 -10.39 7.13 -0.70
CA LYS A 8 -9.31 7.51 0.22
C LYS A 8 -9.46 6.71 1.51
N THR A 9 -8.44 5.94 1.87
CA THR A 9 -8.43 5.12 3.09
C THR A 9 -7.02 5.06 3.67
N SER A 10 -6.90 4.63 4.91
CA SER A 10 -5.60 4.30 5.53
C SER A 10 -5.31 2.80 5.38
N PHE A 11 -4.04 2.41 5.53
CA PHE A 11 -3.64 1.01 5.50
C PHE A 11 -4.39 0.16 6.55
N ALA A 12 -4.61 0.68 7.76
CA ALA A 12 -5.37 -0.05 8.78
C ALA A 12 -6.87 -0.12 8.46
N ARG A 13 -7.46 0.97 7.95
CA ARG A 13 -8.90 1.05 7.67
C ARG A 13 -9.31 0.24 6.44
N MET A 14 -8.41 -0.03 5.49
CA MET A 14 -8.75 -0.84 4.30
C MET A 14 -9.23 -2.26 4.64
N PHE A 15 -8.83 -2.79 5.80
CA PHE A 15 -9.23 -4.11 6.29
C PHE A 15 -10.51 -4.10 7.12
N GLN A 16 -11.11 -2.93 7.33
CA GLN A 16 -12.33 -2.75 8.12
C GLN A 16 -13.54 -2.55 7.19
N PRO A 17 -14.76 -2.92 7.64
CA PRO A 17 -15.97 -2.63 6.90
C PRO A 17 -16.12 -1.13 6.62
N GLY A 18 -16.23 -0.78 5.33
CA GLY A 18 -16.46 0.60 4.91
C GLY A 18 -17.90 1.05 5.16
N GLU A 19 -18.10 2.34 5.39
CA GLU A 19 -19.42 2.96 5.60
C GLU A 19 -20.28 3.01 4.31
N THR A 20 -19.68 2.84 3.13
CA THR A 20 -20.30 3.17 1.83
C THR A 20 -20.41 1.99 0.86
N GLY A 21 -20.40 0.74 1.34
CA GLY A 21 -20.54 -0.45 0.48
C GLY A 21 -19.32 -0.71 -0.40
N ALA A 22 -18.16 -0.14 -0.06
CA ALA A 22 -16.88 -0.57 -0.60
C ALA A 22 -16.56 -1.98 -0.07
N ASP A 23 -16.10 -2.86 -0.94
CA ASP A 23 -15.70 -4.22 -0.55
C ASP A 23 -14.63 -4.14 0.55
N THR A 24 -14.92 -4.73 1.70
CA THR A 24 -13.94 -4.88 2.77
C THR A 24 -12.80 -5.75 2.24
N ILE A 25 -11.57 -5.21 2.22
CA ILE A 25 -10.42 -5.99 1.82
C ILE A 25 -10.08 -6.94 2.96
N LYS A 26 -10.26 -8.24 2.73
CA LYS A 26 -9.92 -9.32 3.68
C LYS A 26 -8.46 -9.74 3.53
N ARG A 27 -7.89 -9.62 2.33
CA ARG A 27 -6.50 -9.95 2.04
C ARG A 27 -5.98 -9.18 0.82
N VAL A 28 -4.66 -9.04 0.75
CA VAL A 28 -3.94 -8.57 -0.43
C VAL A 28 -3.20 -9.76 -1.04
N GLU A 29 -3.38 -9.99 -2.34
CA GLU A 29 -2.67 -11.03 -3.10
C GLU A 29 -1.73 -10.38 -4.11
N ILE A 30 -0.43 -10.51 -3.89
CA ILE A 30 0.58 -10.01 -4.85
C ILE A 30 0.60 -10.95 -6.07
N PRO A 31 0.35 -10.46 -7.30
CA PRO A 31 0.35 -11.31 -8.49
C PRO A 31 1.70 -11.99 -8.72
N LEU A 32 1.68 -13.19 -9.32
CA LEU A 32 2.90 -13.96 -9.60
C LEU A 32 3.87 -13.22 -10.54
N ILE A 33 3.34 -12.50 -11.53
CA ILE A 33 4.14 -11.73 -12.50
C ILE A 33 4.42 -10.34 -11.89
N GLN A 34 5.22 -10.31 -10.83
CA GLN A 34 5.71 -9.07 -10.22
C GLN A 34 7.20 -9.15 -9.94
N ARG A 35 7.85 -7.98 -9.90
CA ARG A 35 9.26 -7.90 -9.54
C ARG A 35 9.41 -8.19 -8.04
N ASP A 36 10.54 -8.79 -7.67
CA ASP A 36 10.89 -8.98 -6.26
C ASP A 36 10.81 -7.67 -5.49
N TYR A 37 10.64 -7.77 -4.18
CA TYR A 37 10.70 -6.62 -3.29
C TYR A 37 12.08 -5.94 -3.41
N ALA A 38 12.10 -4.76 -4.05
CA ALA A 38 13.33 -4.07 -4.40
C ALA A 38 13.87 -3.31 -3.19
N GLN A 39 12.98 -2.74 -2.36
CA GLN A 39 13.36 -1.97 -1.17
C GLN A 39 14.07 -2.82 -0.10
N GLY A 40 14.02 -4.15 -0.17
CA GLY A 40 14.76 -5.05 0.74
C GLY A 40 16.21 -5.32 0.35
N ARG A 41 16.66 -4.88 -0.83
CA ARG A 41 18.02 -5.15 -1.33
C ARG A 41 19.05 -4.24 -0.66
N ASP A 42 20.27 -4.74 -0.50
CA ASP A 42 21.42 -3.95 -0.03
C ASP A 42 22.22 -3.42 -1.23
N GLU A 43 21.64 -2.42 -1.89
CA GLU A 43 22.25 -1.72 -3.02
C GLU A 43 22.20 -0.22 -2.73
N ARG A 44 23.25 0.54 -3.07
CA ARG A 44 23.35 1.97 -2.68
C ARG A 44 22.11 2.79 -3.09
N GLY A 45 21.63 2.62 -4.33
CA GLY A 45 20.45 3.35 -4.81
C GLY A 45 19.16 2.94 -4.08
N VAL A 46 19.02 1.65 -3.77
CA VAL A 46 17.88 1.12 -3.02
C VAL A 46 17.89 1.64 -1.58
N ASN A 47 19.07 1.70 -0.96
CA ASN A 47 19.23 2.17 0.42
C ASN A 47 18.77 3.62 0.57
N SER A 48 19.09 4.49 -0.40
CA SER A 48 18.57 5.87 -0.43
C SER A 48 17.05 5.91 -0.56
N ILE A 49 16.48 5.20 -1.55
CA ILE A 49 15.02 5.16 -1.77
C ILE A 49 14.28 4.66 -0.52
N ARG A 50 14.82 3.63 0.15
CA ARG A 50 14.26 3.09 1.39
C ARG A 50 14.36 4.11 2.52
N ALA A 51 15.51 4.76 2.69
CA ALA A 51 15.71 5.76 3.73
C ALA A 51 14.76 6.96 3.54
N ASP A 52 14.60 7.44 2.33
CA ASP A 52 13.71 8.56 2.00
C ASP A 52 12.24 8.20 2.31
N PHE A 53 11.80 7.02 1.87
CA PHE A 53 10.43 6.56 2.12
C PHE A 53 10.15 6.35 3.62
N LEU A 54 11.08 5.72 4.35
CA LEU A 54 10.95 5.55 5.81
C LEU A 54 10.98 6.88 6.55
N GLY A 55 11.81 7.84 6.11
CA GLY A 55 11.86 9.19 6.66
C GLY A 55 10.50 9.87 6.59
N VAL A 56 9.86 9.84 5.42
CA VAL A 56 8.51 10.37 5.22
C VAL A 56 7.49 9.75 6.18
N LEU A 57 7.54 8.42 6.37
CA LEU A 57 6.63 7.73 7.30
C LEU A 57 6.90 8.13 8.76
N ILE A 58 8.17 8.20 9.16
CA ILE A 58 8.58 8.55 10.53
C ILE A 58 8.19 9.99 10.86
N GLU A 59 8.45 10.94 9.95
CA GLU A 59 8.10 12.34 10.13
C GLU A 59 6.58 12.53 10.31
N ALA A 60 5.78 11.84 9.48
CA ALA A 60 4.32 11.87 9.61
C ALA A 60 3.86 11.33 10.97
N LEU A 61 4.43 10.20 11.42
CA LEU A 61 4.11 9.59 12.72
C LEU A 61 4.51 10.47 13.91
N VAL A 62 5.70 11.10 13.85
CA VAL A 62 6.20 11.96 14.94
C VAL A 62 5.47 13.30 14.98
N GLY A 63 5.08 13.83 13.81
CA GLY A 63 4.37 15.09 13.67
C GLY A 63 2.86 15.02 13.94
N ASP A 64 2.30 13.81 14.12
CA ASP A 64 0.84 13.56 14.16
C ASP A 64 0.14 14.06 12.88
N GLU A 65 0.83 13.93 11.73
CA GLU A 65 0.34 14.33 10.42
C GLU A 65 -0.04 13.12 9.56
N THR A 66 -0.99 13.30 8.66
CA THR A 66 -1.32 12.27 7.66
C THR A 66 -0.42 12.41 6.44
N VAL A 67 0.17 11.31 5.99
CA VAL A 67 0.89 11.26 4.71
C VAL A 67 0.05 10.63 3.61
N ASP A 68 0.06 11.24 2.43
CA ASP A 68 -0.49 10.65 1.21
C ASP A 68 0.58 9.76 0.55
N LEU A 69 0.28 8.47 0.38
CA LEU A 69 1.21 7.47 -0.16
C LEU A 69 0.99 7.17 -1.64
N ASP A 70 0.31 8.10 -2.32
CA ASP A 70 -0.11 7.98 -3.71
C ASP A 70 -1.14 6.85 -3.89
N PHE A 71 -1.71 6.75 -5.09
CA PHE A 71 -2.74 5.77 -5.36
C PHE A 71 -2.18 4.33 -5.42
N VAL A 72 -3.02 3.39 -5.02
CA VAL A 72 -2.84 1.95 -5.25
C VAL A 72 -4.06 1.50 -6.03
N TYR A 73 -3.86 0.77 -7.13
CA TYR A 73 -4.97 0.31 -7.96
C TYR A 73 -4.76 -1.12 -8.40
N GLY A 74 -5.87 -1.80 -8.66
CA GLY A 74 -5.90 -3.19 -9.03
C GLY A 74 -7.31 -3.71 -9.10
N GLU A 75 -7.43 -5.02 -9.18
CA GLU A 75 -8.71 -5.71 -9.15
C GLU A 75 -9.13 -5.95 -7.70
N ILE A 76 -10.41 -5.70 -7.40
CA ILE A 76 -11.05 -6.08 -6.14
C ILE A 76 -12.15 -7.08 -6.47
N GLY A 77 -12.06 -8.27 -5.88
CA GLY A 77 -13.05 -9.34 -6.04
C GLY A 77 -13.02 -10.28 -4.84
N ASP A 78 -14.19 -10.70 -4.34
CA ASP A 78 -14.34 -11.59 -3.19
C ASP A 78 -13.60 -11.12 -1.92
N GLY A 79 -13.50 -9.79 -1.73
CA GLY A 79 -12.73 -9.18 -0.63
C GLY A 79 -11.22 -9.35 -0.76
N THR A 80 -10.71 -9.63 -1.96
CA THR A 80 -9.28 -9.74 -2.24
C THR A 80 -8.85 -8.60 -3.14
N LEU A 81 -7.85 -7.83 -2.70
CA LEU A 81 -7.18 -6.83 -3.53
C LEU A 81 -6.00 -7.49 -4.26
N ARG A 82 -6.01 -7.43 -5.59
CA ARG A 82 -4.89 -7.83 -6.46
C ARG A 82 -4.29 -6.57 -7.09
N PRO A 83 -3.27 -5.95 -6.47
CA PRO A 83 -2.72 -4.69 -6.95
C PRO A 83 -2.04 -4.89 -8.31
N LEU A 84 -2.32 -4.00 -9.25
CA LEU A 84 -1.59 -3.84 -10.52
C LEU A 84 -0.41 -2.87 -10.36
N ASP A 85 -0.55 -1.86 -9.48
CA ASP A 85 0.52 -0.97 -9.03
C ASP A 85 0.49 -0.83 -7.50
N GLY A 86 1.57 -0.27 -6.93
CA GLY A 86 1.62 0.03 -5.50
C GLY A 86 2.05 -1.14 -4.61
N GLN A 87 2.43 -2.28 -5.19
CA GLN A 87 2.83 -3.48 -4.45
C GLN A 87 4.00 -3.25 -3.51
N GLN A 88 5.06 -2.56 -3.95
CA GLN A 88 6.23 -2.27 -3.10
C GLN A 88 5.82 -1.41 -1.89
N ARG A 89 4.94 -0.42 -2.09
CA ARG A 89 4.39 0.43 -1.01
C ARG A 89 3.56 -0.40 -0.02
N LEU A 90 2.64 -1.23 -0.52
CA LEU A 90 1.83 -2.13 0.31
C LEU A 90 2.70 -3.12 1.09
N THR A 91 3.70 -3.73 0.45
CA THR A 91 4.64 -4.64 1.12
C THR A 91 5.40 -3.92 2.23
N THR A 92 5.90 -2.70 1.99
CA THR A 92 6.60 -1.93 3.03
C THR A 92 5.69 -1.55 4.18
N LEU A 93 4.46 -1.11 3.91
CA LEU A 93 3.48 -0.83 4.96
C LEU A 93 3.14 -2.07 5.78
N PHE A 94 2.97 -3.22 5.12
CA PHE A 94 2.74 -4.50 5.79
C PHE A 94 3.89 -4.88 6.72
N LEU A 95 5.15 -4.72 6.27
CA LEU A 95 6.34 -5.05 7.05
C LEU A 95 6.53 -4.14 8.27
N ILE A 96 6.07 -2.88 8.22
CA ILE A 96 6.19 -1.90 9.32
C ILE A 96 5.00 -1.97 10.29
N HIS A 97 3.81 -2.35 9.82
CA HIS A 97 2.61 -2.40 10.64
C HIS A 97 2.62 -3.52 11.69
N TRP A 98 3.41 -4.58 11.45
CA TRP A 98 3.42 -5.81 12.25
C TRP A 98 4.12 -5.68 13.60
#